data_AF-A0A7X0HMW5-F1
#
_entry.id   AF-A0A7X0HMW5-F1
#
_cell.length_a   1.000
_cell.length_b   1.000
_cell.length_c   1.000
_cell.angle_alpha   90.00
_cell.angle_beta   90.00
_cell.angle_gamma   90.00
#
_symmetry.space_group_name_H-M   'P 1'
#
loop_
_entity.id
_entity.type
_entity.pdbx_description
1 polymer ?
#
loop_
_entity_poly.entity_id
_entity_poly.type
_entity_poly.pdbx_seq_one_letter_code
_entity_poly.pdbx_strand_id
1 'polypeptide(L)' 'MPSMPRTIPAPTNGLFKDMEDDDNQRGPERDETDSFHQLVRHLVADGDSRAAKASRLARRTLAQMGAVR' A
#
# COMPACT_ATOMS: atom_id res chain seq x y z
N MET A 1 29.08 1.86 -57.24
CA MET A 1 27.86 2.55 -56.76
C MET A 1 28.22 3.25 -55.46
N PRO A 2 28.06 4.58 -55.33
CA PRO A 2 28.46 5.27 -54.10
C PRO A 2 27.45 4.97 -52.98
N SER A 3 27.94 4.59 -51.80
CA SER A 3 27.15 4.40 -50.59
C SER A 3 26.74 5.75 -50.02
N MET A 4 25.43 5.96 -49.83
CA MET A 4 24.92 7.16 -49.16
C MET A 4 25.08 6.99 -47.64
N PRO A 5 25.65 7.98 -46.92
CA PRO A 5 25.69 7.94 -45.46
C PRO A 5 24.25 8.02 -44.93
N ARG A 6 23.86 7.01 -44.15
CA ARG A 6 22.56 6.96 -43.51
C ARG A 6 22.60 7.88 -42.29
N THR A 7 22.00 9.07 -42.40
CA THR A 7 21.86 9.98 -41.26
C THR A 7 20.96 9.34 -40.21
N ILE A 8 21.53 9.00 -39.06
CA ILE A 8 20.76 8.56 -37.90
C ILE A 8 20.25 9.81 -37.20
N PRO A 9 18.92 9.98 -37.00
CA PRO A 9 18.39 11.15 -36.32
C PRO A 9 18.97 11.22 -34.89
N ALA A 10 19.35 12.43 -34.48
CA ALA A 10 19.86 12.67 -33.14
C ALA A 10 18.81 12.24 -32.11
N PRO A 11 19.18 11.55 -31.02
CA PRO A 11 18.24 11.21 -29.95
C PRO A 11 17.65 12.52 -29.41
N THR A 12 16.36 12.74 -29.67
CA THR A 12 15.63 13.83 -29.04
C THR A 12 15.27 13.39 -27.63
N ASN A 13 15.54 14.23 -26.63
CA ASN A 13 15.24 14.02 -25.20
C ASN A 13 13.72 13.88 -24.88
N GLY A 14 12.86 13.68 -25.88
CA GLY A 14 11.40 13.74 -25.77
C GLY A 14 10.70 12.44 -25.42
N LEU A 15 11.42 11.34 -25.13
CA LEU A 15 10.82 10.04 -24.82
C LEU A 15 10.46 9.83 -23.33
N PHE A 16 10.78 10.80 -22.46
CA PHE A 16 10.54 10.69 -21.02
C PHE A 16 9.57 11.75 -20.48
N LYS A 17 8.91 12.51 -21.37
CA LYS A 17 8.04 13.62 -20.97
C LYS A 17 6.59 13.20 -20.72
N ASP A 18 6.25 11.96 -20.98
CA ASP A 18 4.91 11.37 -20.84
C ASP A 18 4.74 10.65 -19.50
N MET A 19 5.77 9.97 -18.99
CA MET A 19 5.64 9.18 -17.76
C MET A 19 5.29 10.02 -16.52
N GLU A 20 5.90 11.20 -16.36
CA GLU A 20 5.67 12.07 -15.19
C GLU A 20 4.27 12.71 -15.22
N ASP A 21 3.81 13.17 -16.40
CA ASP A 21 2.48 13.74 -16.57
C ASP A 21 1.39 12.67 -16.43
N ASP A 22 1.64 11.44 -16.93
CA ASP A 22 0.75 10.29 -16.78
C ASP A 22 0.63 9.85 -15.32
N ASP A 23 1.73 9.82 -14.56
CA ASP A 23 1.71 9.49 -13.13
C ASP A 23 1.03 10.60 -12.31
N ASN A 24 1.24 11.87 -12.65
CA ASN A 24 0.54 12.99 -12.02
C ASN A 24 -0.99 12.95 -12.26
N GLN A 25 -1.44 12.41 -13.41
CA GLN A 25 -2.86 12.22 -13.71
C GLN A 25 -3.49 11.04 -12.95
N ARG A 26 -2.71 10.00 -12.62
CA ARG A 26 -3.19 8.85 -11.83
C ARG A 26 -3.57 9.24 -10.40
N GLY A 27 -3.07 10.37 -9.92
CA GLY A 27 -3.27 10.84 -8.55
C GLY A 27 -2.45 10.01 -7.57
N PRO A 28 -2.52 10.33 -6.26
CA PRO A 28 -1.80 9.58 -5.24
C PRO A 28 -2.22 8.11 -5.30
N GLU A 29 -1.25 7.19 -5.23
CA GLU A 29 -1.53 5.77 -5.07
C GLU A 29 -2.50 5.59 -3.89
N ARG A 30 -3.54 4.78 -4.10
CA ARG A 30 -4.45 4.46 -3.00
C ARG A 30 -3.62 3.81 -1.91
N ASP A 31 -3.80 4.25 -0.67
CA ASP A 31 -3.14 3.63 0.46
C ASP A 31 -3.70 2.20 0.62
N GLU A 32 -3.06 1.23 -0.03
CA GLU A 32 -3.41 -0.19 0.08
C GLU A 32 -3.32 -0.66 1.54
N THR A 33 -2.57 0.07 2.37
CA THR A 33 -2.46 -0.14 3.80
C THR A 33 -3.78 0.07 4.53
N ASP A 34 -4.70 0.89 4.02
CA ASP A 34 -6.02 1.08 4.65
C ASP A 34 -6.85 -0.20 4.63
N SER A 35 -6.85 -0.91 3.49
CA SER A 35 -7.58 -2.18 3.35
C SER A 35 -6.94 -3.26 4.22
N PHE A 36 -5.61 -3.28 4.27
CA PHE A 36 -4.86 -4.17 5.17
C PHE A 36 -5.16 -3.89 6.64
N HIS A 37 -5.17 -2.62 7.07
CA HIS A 37 -5.50 -2.21 8.43
C HIS A 37 -6.95 -2.52 8.80
N GLN A 38 -7.89 -2.43 7.87
CA GLN A 38 -9.28 -2.84 8.09
C GLN A 38 -9.37 -4.35 8.31
N LEU A 39 -8.68 -5.15 7.49
CA LEU A 39 -8.63 -6.61 7.62
C LEU A 39 -8.05 -7.03 8.98
N VAL A 40 -6.90 -6.48 9.37
CA VAL A 40 -6.26 -6.78 10.65
C VAL A 40 -7.18 -6.44 11.82
N ARG A 41 -7.83 -5.27 11.80
CA ARG A 41 -8.79 -4.86 12.84
C ARG A 41 -9.95 -5.84 12.96
N HIS A 42 -10.50 -6.29 11.84
CA HIS A 42 -11.59 -7.26 11.83
C HIS A 42 -11.16 -8.60 12.43
N LEU A 43 -10.01 -9.14 12.02
CA LEU A 43 -9.49 -10.42 12.50
C LEU A 43 -9.21 -10.40 14.01
N VAL A 44 -8.66 -9.29 14.53
CA VAL A 44 -8.43 -9.12 15.97
C VAL A 44 -9.75 -9.14 16.75
N ALA A 45 -10.74 -8.34 16.33
CA ALA A 45 -12.03 -8.26 17.01
C ALA A 45 -12.81 -9.60 17.00
N ASP A 46 -12.79 -10.32 15.88
CA ASP A 46 -13.39 -11.66 15.78
C ASP A 46 -12.64 -12.68 16.65
N GLY A 47 -11.30 -12.66 16.62
CA GLY A 47 -10.45 -13.49 17.47
C GLY A 47 -10.76 -13.30 18.95
N ASP A 48 -10.81 -12.06 19.42
CA ASP A 48 -11.13 -11.71 20.81
C ASP A 48 -12.52 -12.20 21.21
N SER A 49 -13.52 -12.04 20.32
CA SER A 49 -14.88 -12.51 20.54
C SER A 49 -14.97 -14.03 20.71
N ARG A 50 -14.23 -14.79 19.87
CA ARG A 50 -14.16 -16.25 19.95
C ARG A 50 -13.41 -16.70 21.20
N ALA A 51 -12.33 -16.01 21.54
CA ALA A 51 -11.51 -16.27 22.72
C ALA A 51 -12.32 -16.08 24.01
N ALA A 52 -13.09 -14.99 24.10
CA ALA A 52 -14.02 -14.74 25.21
C ALA A 52 -15.09 -15.82 25.36
N LYS A 53 -15.71 -16.26 24.25
CA LYS A 53 -16.69 -17.37 24.25
C LYS A 53 -16.10 -18.69 24.72
N ALA A 54 -14.83 -18.93 24.43
CA ALA A 54 -14.10 -20.13 24.86
C ALA A 54 -13.52 -20.01 26.28
N SER A 55 -13.79 -18.92 27.02
CA SER A 55 -13.13 -18.58 28.29
C SER A 55 -11.60 -18.55 28.20
N ARG A 56 -11.06 -18.37 26.99
CA ARG A 56 -9.62 -18.25 26.71
C ARG A 56 -9.29 -16.77 26.62
N LEU A 57 -9.32 -16.08 27.75
CA LEU A 57 -8.97 -14.66 27.77
C LEU A 57 -7.47 -14.50 27.53
N ALA A 58 -7.10 -13.67 26.57
CA ALA A 58 -5.72 -13.18 26.44
C ALA A 58 -5.32 -12.48 27.76
N ARG A 59 -4.01 -12.41 28.03
CA ARG A 59 -3.52 -11.62 29.17
C ARG A 59 -4.11 -10.22 29.10
N ARG A 60 -4.54 -9.68 30.26
CA ARG A 60 -5.15 -8.35 30.37
C ARG A 60 -4.31 -7.33 29.60
N THR A 61 -4.94 -6.53 28.75
CA THR A 61 -4.27 -5.43 28.07
C THR A 61 -3.84 -4.36 29.10
N LEU A 62 -2.89 -3.50 28.74
CA LEU A 62 -2.43 -2.42 29.62
C LEU A 62 -3.59 -1.53 30.11
N ALA A 63 -4.54 -1.22 29.22
CA ALA A 63 -5.75 -0.47 29.56
C ALA A 63 -6.64 -1.21 30.57
N GLN A 64 -6.78 -2.53 30.45
CA GLN A 64 -7.56 -3.37 31.37
C GLN A 64 -6.88 -3.52 32.75
N MET A 65 -5.55 -3.42 32.82
CA MET A 65 -4.82 -3.43 34.09
C MET A 65 -5.01 -2.10 34.86
N GLY A 66 -5.11 -0.97 34.16
CA GLY A 66 -5.35 0.35 34.76
C GLY A 66 -6.80 0.64 35.14
N ALA A 67 -7.76 -0.16 34.67
CA ALA A 67 -9.19 0.04 34.90
C ALA A 67 -9.70 -0.55 36.24
N VAL A 68 -8.83 -1.22 37.00
CA VAL A 68 -9.16 -1.71 38.35
C VAL A 68 -8.72 -0.64 39.37
N ARG A 69 -9.68 0.14 39.86
CA ARG A 69 -9.59 0.89 41.11
C ARG A 69 -10.71 0.43 42.02
#